data_AF-A0A7V2EYT4-F1
#
_entry.id   AF-A0A7V2EYT4-F1
#
_cell.length_a   1.000
_cell.length_b   1.000
_cell.length_c   1.000
_cell.angle_alpha   90.00
_cell.angle_beta   90.00
_cell.angle_gamma   90.00
#
_symmetry.space_group_name_H-M   'P 1'
#
loop_
_entity.id
_entity.type
_entity.pdbx_description
1 polymer ?
#
loop_
_entity_poly.entity_id
_entity_poly.type
_entity_poly.pdbx_seq_one_letter_code
_entity_poly.pdbx_strand_id
1 'polypeptide(L)'
;MSGNTIAKALAWTASQIKAAGIEEIRLESRLLVAHALGKTPDYVFAYPERSLDQQTWRRLSEIVARRVRREPMAHITGMREFWSLPFKIT
;
A
#
# COMPACT_ATOMS: atom_id res chain seq x y z
N MET A 1 19.90 -4.25 -16.18
CA MET A 1 18.78 -5.06 -15.66
C MET A 1 17.95 -4.19 -14.75
N SER A 2 16.88 -3.61 -15.27
CA SER A 2 16.05 -2.63 -14.59
C SER A 2 15.12 -3.33 -13.58
N GLY A 3 15.68 -3.75 -12.44
CA GLY A 3 14.93 -4.41 -11.38
C GLY A 3 13.79 -3.53 -10.85
N ASN A 4 12.68 -4.14 -10.46
CA ASN A 4 11.63 -3.40 -9.77
C ASN A 4 12.17 -2.98 -8.41
N THR A 5 12.28 -1.69 -8.11
CA THR A 5 12.73 -1.20 -6.81
C THR A 5 11.56 -0.66 -5.98
N ILE A 6 11.76 -0.52 -4.67
CA ILE A 6 10.76 0.09 -3.78
C ILE A 6 10.36 1.48 -4.26
N ALA A 7 11.32 2.30 -4.69
CA ALA A 7 11.04 3.62 -5.29
C ALA A 7 10.13 3.52 -6.53
N LYS A 8 10.40 2.55 -7.42
CA LYS A 8 9.59 2.32 -8.62
C LYS A 8 8.18 1.82 -8.26
N ALA A 9 8.06 0.95 -7.27
CA ALA A 9 6.78 0.50 -6.75
C ALA A 9 5.96 1.66 -6.16
N LEU A 10 6.58 2.51 -5.33
CA LEU A 10 5.92 3.70 -4.78
C LEU A 10 5.43 4.63 -5.88
N ALA A 11 6.26 4.93 -6.89
CA ALA A 11 5.87 5.79 -8.00
C ALA A 11 4.72 5.19 -8.81
N TRP A 12 4.78 3.89 -9.10
CA TRP A 12 3.73 3.18 -9.81
C TRP A 12 2.41 3.18 -9.01
N THR A 13 2.45 2.81 -7.73
CA THR A 13 1.28 2.80 -6.85
C THR A 13 0.68 4.20 -6.70
N ALA A 14 1.50 5.24 -6.50
CA ALA A 14 1.02 6.61 -6.41
C ALA A 14 0.26 7.06 -7.66
N SER A 15 0.73 6.65 -8.84
CA SER A 15 0.03 6.90 -10.11
C SER A 15 -1.35 6.23 -10.14
N GLN A 16 -1.46 4.97 -9.72
CA GLN A 16 -2.73 4.24 -9.68
C GLN A 16 -3.72 4.86 -8.68
N ILE A 17 -3.25 5.20 -7.47
CA ILE A 17 -4.07 5.81 -6.42
C ILE A 17 -4.54 7.21 -6.83
N LYS A 18 -3.68 8.00 -7.47
CA LYS A 18 -4.04 9.30 -8.05
C LYS A 18 -5.11 9.16 -9.13
N ALA A 19 -4.95 8.21 -10.04
CA ALA A 19 -5.94 7.95 -11.10
C ALA A 19 -7.30 7.52 -10.55
N ALA A 20 -7.33 6.87 -9.38
CA ALA A 20 -8.56 6.49 -8.69
C ALA A 20 -9.24 7.65 -7.94
N GLY A 21 -8.63 8.85 -7.90
CA GLY A 21 -9.15 10.01 -7.18
C GLY A 21 -9.14 9.84 -5.65
N ILE A 22 -8.13 9.14 -5.11
CA ILE A 22 -7.90 9.01 -3.67
C ILE A 22 -6.93 10.12 -3.25
N GLU A 23 -7.29 10.89 -2.21
CA GLU A 23 -6.57 12.11 -1.81
C GLU A 23 -5.22 11.83 -1.13
N GLU A 24 -5.17 10.84 -0.23
CA GLU A 24 -3.99 10.52 0.59
C GLU A 24 -2.92 9.70 -0.16
N ILE A 25 -2.58 10.12 -1.38
CA ILE A 25 -1.77 9.36 -2.35
C ILE A 25 -0.45 8.85 -1.73
N ARG A 26 0.28 9.71 -1.02
CA ARG A 26 1.61 9.37 -0.47
C ARG A 26 1.50 8.34 0.66
N LEU A 27 0.52 8.51 1.54
CA LEU A 27 0.29 7.61 2.67
C LEU A 27 -0.21 6.26 2.18
N GLU A 28 -1.25 6.26 1.35
CA GLU A 28 -1.85 5.07 0.74
C GLU A 28 -0.82 4.22 0.00
N SER A 29 -0.01 4.86 -0.85
CA SER A 29 1.03 4.14 -1.60
C SER A 29 2.07 3.50 -0.70
N ARG A 30 2.46 4.20 0.37
CA ARG A 30 3.45 3.69 1.33
C ARG A 30 2.90 2.49 2.10
N LEU A 31 1.66 2.57 2.58
CA LEU A 31 1.00 1.49 3.30
C LEU A 31 0.85 0.24 2.42
N LEU A 32 0.42 0.39 1.17
CA LEU A 32 0.26 -0.73 0.24
C LEU A 32 1.60 -1.38 -0.10
N VAL A 33 2.64 -0.59 -0.41
CA VAL A 33 3.97 -1.13 -0.70
C VAL A 33 4.56 -1.84 0.52
N ALA A 34 4.43 -1.26 1.71
CA ALA A 34 4.87 -1.87 2.96
C ALA A 34 4.15 -3.19 3.25
N HIS A 35 2.83 -3.22 3.06
CA HIS A 35 2.02 -4.42 3.23
C HIS A 35 2.41 -5.52 2.26
N ALA A 36 2.60 -5.21 0.97
CA ALA A 36 3.04 -6.19 -0.02
C ALA A 36 4.40 -6.81 0.32
N LEU A 37 5.32 -6.01 0.87
CA LEU A 37 6.65 -6.42 1.34
C LEU A 37 6.62 -7.19 2.67
N GLY A 38 5.52 -7.15 3.42
CA GLY A 38 5.49 -7.64 4.81
C GLY A 38 6.44 -6.85 5.73
N LYS A 39 6.60 -5.56 5.49
CA LYS A 39 7.49 -4.64 6.22
C LYS A 39 6.73 -3.44 6.76
N THR A 40 7.39 -2.63 7.57
CA THR A 40 6.83 -1.37 8.06
C THR A 40 6.93 -0.27 7.00
N PRO A 41 6.09 0.77 7.06
CA PRO A 41 6.21 1.96 6.22
C PRO A 41 7.58 2.65 6.33
N ASP A 42 8.22 2.59 7.50
CA ASP A 42 9.55 3.16 7.74
C ASP A 42 10.63 2.43 6.94
N TYR A 43 10.53 1.10 6.81
CA TYR A 43 11.45 0.31 5.97
C TYR A 43 11.39 0.75 4.50
N VAL A 44 10.19 1.02 4.00
CA VAL A 44 9.96 1.50 2.63
C VAL A 44 10.61 2.86 2.39
N PHE A 45 10.63 3.72 3.42
CA PHE A 45 11.28 5.03 3.35
C PHE A 45 12.80 4.93 3.49
N ALA A 46 13.29 4.03 4.34
CA ALA A 46 14.72 3.86 4.63
C ALA A 46 15.50 3.20 3.48
N TYR A 47 14.84 2.39 2.64
CA TYR A 47 15.51 1.57 1.62
C TYR A 47 14.85 1.65 0.22
N PRO A 48 14.71 2.84 -0.39
CA PRO A 48 14.03 3.01 -1.68
C PRO A 48 14.71 2.26 -2.85
N GLU A 49 16.02 2.03 -2.77
CA GLU A 49 16.84 1.32 -3.77
C GLU A 49 16.72 -0.21 -3.70
N ARG A 50 16.11 -0.77 -2.65
CA ARG A 50 15.95 -2.23 -2.53
C ARG A 50 15.14 -2.78 -3.69
N SER A 51 15.61 -3.89 -4.23
CA SER A 51 14.91 -4.63 -5.29
C SER A 51 13.77 -5.45 -4.72
N LEU A 52 12.67 -5.46 -5.45
CA LEU A 52 11.48 -6.28 -5.27
C LEU A 52 11.57 -7.48 -6.19
N ASP A 53 11.24 -8.65 -5.66
CA ASP A 53 11.03 -9.83 -6.49
C ASP A 53 9.70 -9.73 -7.27
N GLN A 54 9.55 -10.63 -8.24
CA GLN A 54 8.35 -10.66 -9.06
C GLN A 54 7.11 -11.06 -8.26
N GLN A 55 7.27 -11.88 -7.22
CA GLN A 55 6.16 -12.31 -6.37
C GLN A 55 5.58 -11.14 -5.57
N THR A 56 6.43 -10.32 -4.96
CA THR A 56 6.02 -9.11 -4.24
C THR A 56 5.36 -8.12 -5.19
N TRP A 57 5.89 -7.96 -6.40
CA TRP A 57 5.25 -7.10 -7.41
C TRP A 57 3.85 -7.57 -7.79
N ARG A 58 3.63 -8.88 -7.92
CA ARG A 58 2.30 -9.45 -8.19
C ARG A 58 1.34 -9.17 -7.03
N ARG A 59 1.75 -9.47 -5.78
CA ARG A 59 0.95 -9.17 -4.58
C ARG A 59 0.60 -7.68 -4.48
N LEU A 60 1.57 -6.80 -4.73
CA LEU A 60 1.37 -5.35 -4.76
C LEU A 60 0.32 -4.97 -5.81
N SER A 61 0.41 -5.53 -7.01
CA SER A 61 -0.54 -5.25 -8.08
C SER A 61 -1.97 -5.65 -7.70
N GLU A 62 -2.14 -6.81 -7.07
CA GLU A 62 -3.45 -7.31 -6.60
C GLU A 62 -4.08 -6.40 -5.54
N ILE A 63 -3.32 -6.01 -4.52
CA ILE A 63 -3.83 -5.14 -3.45
C ILE A 63 -4.10 -3.71 -3.95
N VAL A 64 -3.31 -3.20 -4.89
CA VAL A 64 -3.55 -1.89 -5.53
C VAL A 64 -4.83 -1.93 -6.36
N ALA A 65 -5.07 -3.00 -7.12
CA ALA A 65 -6.31 -3.18 -7.86
C ALA A 65 -7.55 -3.24 -6.94
N ARG A 66 -7.43 -3.85 -5.75
CA ARG A 66 -8.45 -3.78 -4.69
C ARG A 66 -8.67 -2.35 -4.21
N ARG A 67 -7.59 -1.61 -3.91
CA ARG A 67 -7.70 -0.24 -3.40
C ARG A 67 -8.30 0.73 -4.41
N VAL A 68 -7.91 0.63 -5.68
CA VAL A 68 -8.45 1.44 -6.78
C VAL A 68 -9.95 1.20 -6.96
N ARG A 69 -10.45 -0.01 -6.67
CA ARG A 69 -11.89 -0.33 -6.59
C ARG A 69 -12.58 0.18 -5.32
N ARG A 70 -11.93 1.09 -4.59
CA ARG A 70 -12.42 1.71 -3.34
C ARG A 70 -12.64 0.72 -2.20
N GLU A 71 -12.00 -0.45 -2.24
CA GLU A 71 -12.05 -1.38 -1.12
C GLU A 71 -11.36 -0.76 0.11
N PRO A 72 -11.96 -0.82 1.32
CA PRO A 72 -11.37 -0.23 2.52
C PRO A 72 -9.98 -0.78 2.82
N MET A 73 -9.05 0.09 3.24
CA MET A 73 -7.66 -0.29 3.53
C MET A 73 -7.55 -1.44 4.55
N ALA A 74 -8.42 -1.46 5.55
CA ALA A 74 -8.48 -2.50 6.57
C ALA A 74 -8.76 -3.90 5.99
N HIS A 75 -9.58 -4.00 4.93
CA HIS A 75 -9.89 -5.27 4.27
C HIS A 75 -8.74 -5.75 3.39
N ILE A 76 -7.94 -4.81 2.87
CA ILE A 76 -6.79 -5.10 2.01
C ILE A 76 -5.61 -5.55 2.86
N THR A 77 -5.30 -4.79 3.92
CA THR A 77 -4.16 -5.06 4.80
C THR A 77 -4.42 -6.21 5.78
N GLY A 78 -5.68 -6.65 5.91
CA GLY A 78 -6.11 -7.59 6.94
C GLY A 78 -5.96 -7.02 8.36
N MET A 79 -5.54 -5.76 8.49
CA MET A 79 -5.47 -5.06 9.75
C MET A 79 -6.84 -4.48 10.03
N ARG A 80 -7.50 -5.05 11.02
CA ARG A 80 -8.64 -4.42 11.68
C ARG A 80 -8.09 -3.18 12.38
N GLU A 81 -8.14 -2.01 11.73
CA GLU A 81 -8.16 -0.77 12.48
C GLU A 81 -9.46 -0.80 13.29
N PHE A 82 -9.33 -1.24 14.54
CA PHE A 82 -10.30 -0.98 15.58
C PHE A 82 -10.38 0.55 15.63
N TRP A 83 -11.39 1.12 14.98
CA TRP A 83 -11.72 2.52 15.18
C TRP A 83 -11.82 2.72 16.68
N SER A 84 -10.95 3.54 17.23
CA SER A 84 -11.05 4.04 18.59
C SER A 84 -12.35 4.84 18.72
N LEU A 85 -13.46 4.15 18.98
CA LEU A 85 -14.66 4.71 19.60
C LEU A 85 -15.46 3.56 20.23
N PRO A 86 -15.36 3.37 21.57
CA PRO A 86 -16.39 2.62 22.27
C PRO A 86 -17.69 3.42 22.17
N PHE A 87 -18.54 3.10 21.21
CA PHE A 87 -19.91 3.61 21.22
C PHE A 87 -20.67 2.88 22.35
N LYS A 88 -21.00 3.64 23.39
CA LYS A 88 -21.96 3.22 24.41
C LYS A 88 -23.35 3.31 23.78
N ILE A 89 -23.95 2.16 23.48
CA ILE A 89 -25.35 2.09 23.08
C ILE A 89 -26.19 2.39 24.34
N THR A 90 -27.11 3.35 24.25
CA THR A 90 -28.15 3.61 25.27
C THR A 90 -29.49 3.29 24.64
#